data_AF-A0A1F6R3C6-F1
#
_entry.id   AF-A0A1F6R3C6-F1
#
_cell.length_a   1.000
_cell.length_b   1.000
_cell.length_c   1.000
_cell.angle_alpha   90.00
_cell.angle_beta   90.00
_cell.angle_gamma   90.00
#
_symmetry.space_group_name_H-M   'P 1'
#
loop_
_entity.id
_entity.type
_entity.pdbx_description
1 polymer ?
#
loop_
_entity_poly.entity_id
_entity_poly.type
_entity_poly.pdbx_seq_one_letter_code
_entity_poly.pdbx_strand_id
1 'polypeptide(L)'
;MHKNQNFFILFFLFVFAASAFLVIPGTEAATEGLQYTLLEKIPGAETISGSDLPHYIENIYRVALIIVVLSAVLMLSIGGFMYLTSAGNTSALGTAKSVIFDSLIGLVIALAAWLVLNVINPDLVSVTLNGLSPVAVPGRGVPAAPGVPAAGTYTHAEAVDALNGITVTSTTGCLGQDAPGCTTLEGIPKSTVSNILAFKNKTGCAIAITGATEKSGHSATTNHGPNSPVVDIDENECLKNKLLEAKTSGTLGSQYLISNICAQQSSQAVAYSCRHVEPNSHLHIQFQS
;
A
#
# COMPACT_ATOMS: atom_id res chain seq x y z
N MET A 1 -26.23 2.37 49.14
CA MET A 1 -25.12 2.68 48.21
C MET A 1 -25.16 1.90 46.89
N HIS A 2 -25.98 0.85 46.70
CA HIS A 2 -26.02 0.11 45.42
C HIS A 2 -26.85 0.75 44.28
N LYS A 3 -27.80 1.65 44.57
CA LYS A 3 -28.71 2.21 43.54
C LYS A 3 -28.01 3.12 42.51
N ASN A 4 -26.87 3.72 42.87
CA ASN A 4 -26.13 4.65 42.00
C ASN A 4 -24.98 3.95 41.22
N GLN A 5 -24.62 2.71 41.59
CA GLN A 5 -23.56 1.96 40.89
C GLN A 5 -24.01 1.51 39.50
N ASN A 6 -25.27 1.07 39.35
CA ASN A 6 -25.80 0.62 38.05
C ASN A 6 -25.95 1.78 37.05
N PHE A 7 -26.25 2.99 37.54
CA PHE A 7 -26.29 4.19 36.71
C PHE A 7 -24.90 4.58 36.21
N PHE A 8 -23.88 4.45 37.08
CA PHE A 8 -22.49 4.69 36.71
C PHE A 8 -22.02 3.71 35.62
N ILE A 9 -22.35 2.42 35.75
CA ILE A 9 -21.99 1.38 34.77
C ILE A 9 -22.70 1.60 33.42
N LEU A 10 -23.99 1.96 33.42
CA LEU A 10 -24.76 2.23 32.19
C LEU A 10 -24.26 3.49 31.47
N PHE A 11 -23.93 4.54 32.20
CA PHE A 11 -23.32 5.75 31.63
C PHE A 11 -21.92 5.44 31.04
N PHE A 12 -21.14 4.61 31.72
CA PHE A 12 -19.82 4.16 31.25
C PHE A 12 -19.89 3.35 29.95
N LEU A 13 -20.85 2.42 29.85
CA LEU A 13 -21.11 1.63 28.64
C LEU A 13 -21.59 2.51 27.48
N PHE A 14 -22.40 3.53 27.77
CA PHE A 14 -22.90 4.46 26.75
C PHE A 14 -21.80 5.38 26.20
N VAL A 15 -20.94 5.93 27.06
CA VAL A 15 -19.80 6.77 26.64
C VAL A 15 -18.79 5.94 25.84
N PHE A 16 -18.49 4.71 26.27
CA PHE A 16 -17.63 3.78 25.55
C PHE A 16 -18.19 3.41 24.16
N ALA A 17 -19.50 3.12 24.08
CA ALA A 17 -20.19 2.84 22.82
C ALA A 17 -20.26 4.07 21.89
N ALA A 18 -20.43 5.28 22.44
CA ALA A 18 -20.44 6.51 21.66
C ALA A 18 -19.05 6.88 21.11
N SER A 19 -17.97 6.60 21.86
CA SER A 19 -16.59 6.79 21.38
C SER A 19 -16.15 5.75 20.36
N ALA A 20 -16.70 4.54 20.41
CA ALA A 20 -16.47 3.49 19.41
C ALA A 20 -17.12 3.82 18.04
N PHE A 21 -18.04 4.80 18.00
CA PHE A 21 -18.72 5.22 16.78
C PHE A 21 -17.99 6.32 15.99
N LEU A 22 -16.89 6.86 16.52
CA LEU A 22 -16.06 7.84 15.80
C LEU A 22 -15.03 7.11 14.91
N VAL A 23 -15.54 6.24 14.03
CA VAL A 23 -14.75 5.63 12.96
C VAL A 23 -14.59 6.69 11.87
N ILE A 24 -13.46 7.39 11.88
CA ILE A 24 -13.07 8.24 10.76
C ILE A 24 -12.56 7.30 9.67
N PRO A 25 -13.26 7.14 8.53
CA PRO A 25 -12.75 6.33 7.43
C PRO A 25 -11.43 6.97 6.95
N GLY A 26 -10.32 6.24 7.15
CA GLY A 26 -9.07 6.56 6.47
C GLY A 26 -9.23 6.17 5.01
N THR A 27 -9.15 7.12 4.10
CA THR A 27 -8.98 6.83 2.68
C THR A 27 -7.50 6.54 2.45
N GLU A 28 -7.13 5.27 2.40
CA GLU A 28 -5.75 4.85 2.15
C GLU A 28 -5.46 4.87 0.65
N ALA A 29 -4.50 5.71 0.26
CA ALA A 29 -3.86 5.66 -1.05
C ALA A 29 -2.60 4.81 -0.91
N ALA A 30 -2.54 3.70 -1.64
CA ALA A 30 -1.39 2.79 -1.61
C ALA A 30 -0.14 3.49 -2.15
N THR A 31 0.83 3.73 -1.26
CA THR A 31 2.21 4.09 -1.61
C THR A 31 3.09 2.89 -1.35
N GLU A 32 3.91 2.49 -2.34
CA GLU A 32 4.83 1.38 -2.22
C GLU A 32 5.87 1.62 -1.11
N GLY A 33 5.73 0.90 0.00
CA GLY A 33 6.55 1.03 1.19
C GLY A 33 6.99 -0.33 1.73
N LEU A 34 8.04 -0.30 2.58
CA LEU A 34 8.65 -1.43 3.28
C LEU A 34 7.65 -2.55 3.63
N GLN A 35 7.82 -3.69 2.95
CA GLN A 35 6.91 -4.82 3.06
C GLN A 35 7.06 -5.49 4.43
N TYR A 36 6.16 -5.15 5.34
CA TYR A 36 6.12 -5.66 6.70
C TYR A 36 4.85 -6.51 6.87
N THR A 37 5.03 -7.79 7.18
CA THR A 37 3.91 -8.67 7.55
C THR A 37 3.51 -8.37 8.99
N LEU A 38 2.31 -7.81 9.19
CA LEU A 38 1.77 -7.62 10.54
C LEU A 38 1.52 -8.99 11.19
N LEU A 39 2.19 -9.22 12.32
CA LEU A 39 1.99 -10.42 13.14
C LEU A 39 0.78 -10.28 14.09
N GLU A 40 0.30 -9.05 14.31
CA GLU A 40 -0.83 -8.74 15.18
C GLU A 40 -1.69 -7.65 14.54
N LYS A 41 -3.02 -7.78 14.66
CA LYS A 41 -3.98 -6.81 14.09
C LYS A 41 -4.39 -5.80 15.15
N ILE A 42 -4.34 -4.50 14.81
CA ILE A 42 -4.83 -3.46 15.71
C ILE A 42 -6.34 -3.29 15.51
N PRO A 43 -7.16 -3.37 16.58
CA PRO A 43 -8.59 -3.13 16.50
C PRO A 43 -8.89 -1.75 15.90
N GLY A 44 -9.73 -1.70 14.87
CA GLY A 44 -10.08 -0.46 14.16
C GLY A 44 -9.21 -0.12 12.94
N ALA A 45 -8.21 -0.96 12.61
CA ALA A 45 -7.37 -0.84 11.41
C ALA A 45 -7.21 -2.22 10.73
N GLU A 46 -8.32 -2.81 10.26
CA GLU A 46 -8.35 -4.20 9.79
C GLU A 46 -7.92 -4.41 8.33
N THR A 47 -7.69 -3.34 7.57
CA THR A 47 -7.45 -3.38 6.12
C THR A 47 -5.97 -3.24 5.70
N ILE A 48 -5.02 -3.55 6.58
CA ILE A 48 -3.60 -3.33 6.26
C ILE A 48 -3.03 -4.52 5.47
N SER A 49 -2.89 -4.33 4.15
CA SER A 49 -2.27 -5.30 3.24
C SER A 49 -0.79 -4.99 3.03
N GLY A 50 0.08 -5.59 3.84
CA GLY A 50 1.43 -6.03 3.46
C GLY A 50 2.55 -5.03 3.15
N SER A 51 2.32 -3.74 2.86
CA SER A 51 3.39 -2.77 2.47
C SER A 51 3.44 -1.50 3.32
N ASP A 52 2.97 -1.59 4.56
CA ASP A 52 2.42 -0.45 5.28
C ASP A 52 3.02 -0.29 6.68
N LEU A 53 4.33 -0.52 6.87
CA LEU A 53 4.98 -0.10 8.11
C LEU A 53 4.69 1.38 8.47
N PRO A 54 4.74 2.35 7.52
CA PRO A 54 4.38 3.73 7.82
C PRO A 54 2.92 3.88 8.28
N HIS A 55 1.98 3.29 7.54
CA HIS A 55 0.54 3.30 7.87
C HIS A 55 0.24 2.56 9.19
N TYR A 56 0.99 1.51 9.53
CA TYR A 56 0.85 0.80 10.80
C TYR A 56 1.28 1.67 11.98
N ILE A 57 2.42 2.36 11.86
CA ILE A 57 2.90 3.29 12.89
C ILE A 57 1.94 4.49 13.01
N GLU A 58 1.44 5.02 11.89
CA GLU A 58 0.42 6.07 11.88
C GLU A 58 -0.85 5.63 12.61
N ASN A 59 -1.33 4.41 12.34
CA ASN A 59 -2.51 3.85 13.00
C ASN A 59 -2.29 3.64 14.51
N ILE A 60 -1.08 3.27 14.96
CA ILE A 60 -0.74 3.23 16.39
C ILE A 60 -0.88 4.60 17.04
N TYR A 61 -0.30 5.64 16.43
CA TYR A 61 -0.40 7.01 16.95
C TYR A 61 -1.85 7.48 17.01
N ARG A 62 -2.64 7.16 15.98
CA ARG A 62 -4.06 7.51 15.92
C ARG A 62 -4.87 6.85 17.04
N VAL A 63 -4.67 5.54 17.27
CA VAL A 63 -5.33 4.80 18.36
C VAL A 63 -4.89 5.32 19.73
N ALA A 64 -3.59 5.62 19.91
CA ALA A 64 -3.09 6.19 21.15
C ALA A 64 -3.75 7.55 21.47
N LEU A 65 -3.91 8.43 20.47
CA LEU A 65 -4.61 9.72 20.65
C LEU A 65 -6.08 9.54 21.01
N ILE A 66 -6.78 8.57 20.42
CA ILE A 66 -8.17 8.24 20.77
C ILE A 66 -8.27 7.80 22.24
N ILE A 67 -7.38 6.94 22.71
CA ILE A 67 -7.36 6.46 24.10
C ILE A 67 -7.13 7.62 25.07
N VAL A 68 -6.23 8.55 24.74
CA VAL A 68 -5.97 9.75 25.56
C VAL A 68 -7.22 10.62 25.65
N VAL A 69 -7.87 10.91 24.52
CA VAL A 69 -9.09 11.75 24.49
C VAL A 69 -10.23 11.08 25.27
N LEU A 70 -10.43 9.78 25.07
CA LEU A 70 -11.46 9.01 25.79
C LEU A 70 -11.22 9.03 27.30
N SER A 71 -9.96 8.85 27.71
CA SER A 71 -9.57 8.91 29.13
C SER A 71 -9.78 10.30 29.74
N ALA A 72 -9.49 11.37 28.98
CA ALA A 72 -9.71 12.74 29.43
C ALA A 72 -11.20 13.05 29.62
N VAL A 73 -12.06 12.65 28.66
CA VAL A 73 -13.52 12.81 28.75
C VAL A 73 -14.09 12.05 29.94
N LEU A 74 -13.58 10.84 30.21
CA LEU A 74 -13.96 10.02 31.35
C LEU A 74 -13.63 10.72 32.68
N MET A 75 -12.38 11.17 32.85
CA MET A 75 -11.96 11.85 34.08
C MET A 75 -12.67 13.19 34.28
N LEU A 76 -12.93 13.94 33.20
CA LEU A 76 -13.75 15.15 33.23
C LEU A 76 -15.17 14.86 33.71
N SER A 77 -15.78 13.78 33.24
CA SER A 77 -17.13 13.39 33.64
C SER A 77 -17.19 13.01 35.13
N ILE A 78 -16.19 12.26 35.62
CA ILE A 78 -16.07 11.89 37.04
C ILE A 78 -15.86 13.15 37.90
N GLY A 79 -14.95 14.03 37.51
CA GLY A 79 -14.68 15.28 38.20
C GLY A 79 -15.90 16.20 38.23
N GLY A 80 -16.60 16.33 37.10
CA GLY A 80 -17.82 17.13 36.99
C GLY A 80 -18.96 16.60 37.86
N PHE A 81 -19.17 15.29 37.89
CA PHE A 81 -20.18 14.68 38.77
C PHE A 81 -19.82 14.85 40.25
N MET A 82 -18.55 14.63 40.62
CA MET A 82 -18.08 14.81 41.99
C MET A 82 -18.23 16.28 42.44
N TYR A 83 -18.00 17.23 41.53
CA TYR A 83 -18.19 18.64 41.79
C TYR A 83 -19.65 18.97 42.13
N LEU A 84 -20.59 18.48 41.32
CA LEU A 84 -22.03 18.71 41.51
C LEU A 84 -22.58 18.04 42.78
N THR A 85 -22.04 16.88 43.15
CA THR A 85 -22.52 16.10 44.30
C THR A 85 -21.83 16.41 45.62
N SER A 86 -20.83 17.30 45.64
CA SER A 86 -20.03 17.61 46.84
C SER A 86 -20.81 18.35 47.95
N ALA A 87 -22.01 18.87 47.69
CA ALA A 87 -22.94 19.41 48.69
C ALA A 87 -22.32 20.36 49.76
N GLY A 88 -21.31 21.16 49.38
CA GLY A 88 -20.62 22.10 50.26
C GLY A 88 -19.44 21.53 51.06
N ASN A 89 -19.08 20.26 50.90
CA ASN A 89 -17.86 19.68 51.46
C ASN A 89 -16.62 20.24 50.72
N THR A 90 -15.83 21.07 51.40
CA THR A 90 -14.65 21.74 50.83
C THR A 90 -13.55 20.77 50.41
N SER A 91 -13.42 19.62 51.08
CA SER A 91 -12.44 18.58 50.74
C SER A 91 -12.83 17.88 49.44
N ALA A 92 -14.09 17.40 49.33
CA ALA A 92 -14.59 16.74 48.12
C ALA A 92 -14.59 17.69 46.91
N LEU A 93 -14.93 18.96 47.13
CA LEU A 93 -14.90 19.99 46.11
C LEU A 93 -13.47 20.31 45.64
N GLY A 94 -12.49 20.29 46.55
CA GLY A 94 -11.07 20.40 46.22
C GLY A 94 -10.59 19.26 45.34
N THR A 95 -10.91 18.02 45.70
CA THR A 95 -10.57 16.83 44.90
C THR A 95 -11.23 16.88 43.52
N ALA A 96 -12.49 17.33 43.43
CA ALA A 96 -13.21 17.42 42.15
C ALA A 96 -12.52 18.39 41.19
N LYS A 97 -12.08 19.54 41.71
CA LYS A 97 -11.30 20.51 40.93
C LYS A 97 -9.97 19.94 40.47
N SER A 98 -9.24 19.21 41.33
CA SER A 98 -7.98 18.57 40.93
C SER A 98 -8.20 17.62 39.77
N VAL A 99 -9.18 16.70 39.84
CA VAL A 99 -9.47 15.74 38.77
C VAL A 99 -9.81 16.44 37.45
N ILE A 100 -10.56 17.56 37.50
CA ILE A 100 -10.85 18.36 36.31
C ILE A 100 -9.58 19.02 35.77
N PHE A 101 -8.76 19.64 36.61
CA PHE A 101 -7.52 20.28 36.15
C PHE A 101 -6.50 19.28 35.61
N ASP A 102 -6.33 18.13 36.27
CA ASP A 102 -5.40 17.08 35.89
C ASP A 102 -5.78 16.48 34.52
N SER A 103 -7.08 16.26 34.27
CA SER A 103 -7.57 15.79 32.98
C SER A 103 -7.41 16.83 31.86
N LEU A 104 -7.63 18.11 32.14
CA LEU A 104 -7.39 19.20 31.17
C LEU A 104 -5.90 19.37 30.85
N ILE A 105 -5.03 19.32 31.85
CA ILE A 105 -3.58 19.42 31.66
C ILE A 105 -3.08 18.22 30.84
N GLY A 106 -3.55 17.00 31.13
CA GLY A 106 -3.21 15.82 30.33
C GLY A 106 -3.57 15.97 28.86
N LEU A 107 -4.78 16.49 28.56
CA LEU A 107 -5.22 16.76 27.20
C LEU A 107 -4.38 17.86 26.53
N VAL A 108 -4.09 18.95 27.25
CA VAL A 108 -3.26 20.06 26.74
C VAL A 108 -1.84 19.59 26.44
N ILE A 109 -1.24 18.75 27.30
CA ILE A 109 0.09 18.18 27.05
C ILE A 109 0.07 17.29 25.80
N ALA A 110 -0.95 16.45 25.62
CA ALA A 110 -1.06 15.61 24.43
C ALA A 110 -1.20 16.45 23.14
N LEU A 111 -2.03 17.48 23.17
CA LEU A 111 -2.18 18.42 22.04
C LEU A 111 -0.92 19.24 21.80
N ALA A 112 -0.22 19.67 22.85
CA ALA A 112 1.03 20.40 22.74
C ALA A 112 2.14 19.50 22.16
N ALA A 113 2.22 18.24 22.56
CA ALA A 113 3.14 17.27 21.99
C ALA A 113 2.87 17.07 20.48
N TRP A 114 1.62 16.89 20.10
CA TRP A 114 1.22 16.82 18.69
C TRP A 114 1.58 18.10 17.93
N LEU A 115 1.30 19.27 18.50
CA LEU A 115 1.61 20.57 17.90
C LEU A 115 3.11 20.77 17.70
N VAL A 116 3.93 20.45 18.69
CA VAL A 116 5.40 20.57 18.60
C VAL A 116 5.93 19.67 17.50
N LEU A 117 5.49 18.41 17.43
CA LEU A 117 5.89 17.48 16.37
C LEU A 117 5.47 18.02 14.99
N ASN A 118 4.23 18.47 14.84
CA ASN A 118 3.69 19.01 13.60
C ASN A 118 4.37 20.31 13.14
N VAL A 119 4.85 21.14 14.08
CA VAL A 119 5.59 22.39 13.78
C VAL A 119 7.03 22.11 13.37
N ILE A 120 7.72 21.16 14.02
CA ILE A 120 9.10 20.81 13.68
C ILE A 120 9.14 20.11 12.32
N ASN A 121 8.31 19.08 12.15
CA ASN A 121 8.15 18.38 10.88
C ASN A 121 6.81 17.63 10.86
N PRO A 122 5.87 17.99 9.97
CA PRO A 122 4.59 17.27 9.84
C PRO A 122 4.76 15.78 9.52
N ASP A 123 5.88 15.38 8.90
CA ASP A 123 6.18 13.98 8.56
C ASP A 123 6.39 13.09 9.81
N LEU A 124 6.59 13.68 10.98
CA LEU A 124 6.67 12.94 12.25
C LEU A 124 5.29 12.51 12.76
N VAL A 125 4.24 13.15 12.24
CA VAL A 125 2.84 12.84 12.53
C VAL A 125 2.22 12.05 11.36
N SER A 126 2.54 12.41 10.12
CA SER A 126 2.21 11.65 8.90
C SER A 126 3.45 10.87 8.45
N VAL A 127 3.65 9.67 8.98
CA VAL A 127 4.86 8.88 8.75
C VAL A 127 4.97 8.52 7.27
N THR A 128 5.82 9.22 6.51
CA THR A 128 6.18 8.87 5.14
C THR A 128 7.63 8.41 5.09
N LEU A 129 7.87 7.12 4.86
CA LEU A 129 9.21 6.55 4.79
C LEU A 129 9.82 6.69 3.39
N ASN A 130 10.13 7.92 2.99
CA ASN A 130 10.84 8.19 1.74
C ASN A 130 12.36 8.08 1.95
N GLY A 131 13.04 7.25 1.15
CA GLY A 131 14.51 7.14 1.14
C GLY A 131 15.12 5.95 1.91
N LEU A 132 14.31 4.98 2.33
CA LEU A 132 14.81 3.73 2.88
C LEU A 132 14.97 2.69 1.76
N SER A 133 16.20 2.46 1.31
CA SER A 133 16.52 1.33 0.44
C SER A 133 16.60 0.04 1.27
N PRO A 134 16.00 -1.07 0.84
CA PRO A 134 16.16 -2.36 1.50
C PRO A 134 17.64 -2.74 1.61
N VAL A 135 18.14 -2.88 2.84
CA VAL A 135 19.45 -3.46 3.07
C VAL A 135 19.30 -4.97 2.87
N ALA A 136 19.84 -5.50 1.78
CA ALA A 136 19.90 -6.94 1.56
C ALA A 136 20.79 -7.57 2.66
N VAL A 137 20.18 -8.22 3.63
CA VAL A 137 20.91 -9.04 4.62
C VAL A 137 21.26 -10.36 3.94
N PRO A 138 22.54 -10.66 3.66
CA PRO A 138 22.91 -11.92 3.05
C PRO A 138 22.68 -13.04 4.07
N GLY A 139 21.87 -14.04 3.73
CA GLY A 139 21.95 -15.35 4.38
C GLY A 139 20.79 -15.78 5.30
N ARG A 140 19.60 -15.19 5.23
CA ARG A 140 18.43 -15.79 5.89
C ARG A 140 17.28 -15.99 4.90
N GLY A 141 17.24 -17.18 4.31
CA GLY A 141 16.10 -17.65 3.53
C GLY A 141 14.88 -17.78 4.45
N VAL A 142 14.06 -16.73 4.48
CA VAL A 142 12.69 -16.82 4.96
C VAL A 142 11.86 -17.35 3.79
N PRO A 143 11.08 -18.43 3.95
CA PRO A 143 10.19 -18.89 2.89
C PRO A 143 9.19 -17.78 2.53
N ALA A 144 9.22 -17.36 1.27
CA ALA A 144 8.40 -16.29 0.74
C ALA A 144 6.91 -16.65 0.77
N ALA A 145 6.09 -15.72 1.27
CA ALA A 145 4.64 -15.77 1.09
C ALA A 145 4.28 -15.56 -0.40
N PRO A 146 3.16 -16.12 -0.89
CA PRO A 146 2.79 -16.01 -2.29
C PRO A 146 2.44 -14.55 -2.64
N GLY A 147 3.17 -13.96 -3.60
CA GLY A 147 2.89 -12.62 -4.13
C GLY A 147 4.03 -11.60 -4.03
N VAL A 148 5.17 -11.98 -3.42
CA VAL A 148 6.38 -11.14 -3.40
C VAL A 148 7.48 -11.81 -4.21
N PRO A 149 7.91 -11.22 -5.32
CA PRO A 149 9.12 -11.68 -5.99
C PRO A 149 10.37 -11.29 -5.22
N ALA A 150 11.23 -12.29 -5.01
CA ALA A 150 12.54 -12.11 -4.42
C ALA A 150 13.36 -11.04 -5.17
N ALA A 151 14.13 -10.23 -4.45
CA ALA A 151 15.15 -9.38 -5.08
C ALA A 151 16.08 -10.25 -5.96
N GLY A 152 16.30 -9.80 -7.20
CA GLY A 152 17.08 -10.51 -8.20
C GLY A 152 16.34 -10.68 -9.52
N THR A 153 17.00 -11.35 -10.46
CA THR A 153 16.45 -11.67 -11.78
C THR A 153 16.25 -13.17 -11.91
N TYR A 154 15.39 -13.59 -12.84
CA TYR A 154 15.32 -14.99 -13.26
C TYR A 154 16.29 -15.26 -14.41
N THR A 155 16.80 -16.50 -14.48
CA THR A 155 17.28 -17.05 -15.77
C THR A 155 16.08 -17.29 -16.69
N HIS A 156 16.32 -17.45 -17.99
CA HIS A 156 15.24 -17.69 -18.95
C HIS A 156 14.38 -18.90 -18.58
N ALA A 157 14.99 -20.03 -18.20
CA ALA A 157 14.28 -21.24 -17.84
C ALA A 157 13.42 -21.05 -16.58
N GLU A 158 13.97 -20.42 -15.53
CA GLU A 158 13.22 -20.14 -14.30
C GLU A 158 12.06 -19.16 -14.54
N ALA A 159 12.25 -18.19 -15.43
CA ALA A 159 11.20 -17.23 -15.79
C ALA A 159 10.04 -17.92 -16.50
N VAL A 160 10.34 -18.80 -17.47
CA VAL A 160 9.31 -19.58 -18.19
C VAL A 160 8.52 -20.46 -17.21
N ASP A 161 9.20 -21.14 -16.29
CA ASP A 161 8.55 -21.97 -15.27
C ASP A 161 7.69 -21.13 -14.31
N ALA A 162 8.18 -19.94 -13.92
CA ALA A 162 7.45 -19.03 -13.03
C ALA A 162 6.21 -18.42 -13.68
N LEU A 163 6.21 -18.20 -15.00
CA LEU A 163 5.12 -17.61 -15.78
C LEU A 163 3.94 -18.57 -16.03
N ASN A 164 3.71 -19.54 -15.14
CA ASN A 164 2.73 -20.62 -15.29
C ASN A 164 1.39 -20.18 -15.93
N GLY A 165 1.12 -20.71 -17.12
CA GLY A 165 -0.08 -20.45 -17.92
C GLY A 165 -0.02 -19.18 -18.77
N ILE A 166 1.11 -18.49 -18.87
CA ILE A 166 1.37 -17.43 -19.85
C ILE A 166 2.21 -18.02 -20.97
N THR A 167 1.80 -17.77 -22.19
CA THR A 167 2.51 -18.28 -23.36
C THR A 167 3.73 -17.38 -23.62
N VAL A 168 4.92 -17.96 -23.79
CA VAL A 168 6.12 -17.23 -24.23
C VAL A 168 6.41 -17.67 -25.66
N THR A 169 6.36 -16.73 -26.60
CA THR A 169 6.47 -16.98 -28.05
C THR A 169 7.48 -16.04 -28.65
N SER A 170 8.26 -16.53 -29.62
CA SER A 170 9.23 -15.73 -30.36
C SER A 170 8.84 -15.61 -31.82
N THR A 171 8.93 -14.39 -32.36
CA THR A 171 8.61 -14.09 -33.77
C THR A 171 9.51 -14.87 -34.73
N THR A 172 10.73 -15.22 -34.32
CA THR A 172 11.70 -15.98 -35.15
C THR A 172 11.88 -17.44 -34.67
N GLY A 173 11.11 -17.88 -33.68
CA GLY A 173 11.10 -19.26 -33.19
C GLY A 173 12.25 -19.65 -32.26
N CYS A 174 13.14 -18.71 -31.90
CA CYS A 174 14.18 -18.91 -30.90
C CYS A 174 13.76 -18.36 -29.53
N LEU A 175 13.94 -19.16 -28.48
CA LEU A 175 13.68 -18.80 -27.09
C LEU A 175 15.00 -18.82 -26.29
N GLY A 176 15.19 -17.85 -25.40
CA GLY A 176 16.31 -17.82 -24.46
C GLY A 176 17.68 -17.51 -25.08
N GLN A 177 17.70 -17.02 -26.32
CA GLN A 177 18.91 -16.58 -27.00
C GLN A 177 18.93 -15.05 -27.07
N ASP A 178 20.09 -14.46 -26.79
CA ASP A 178 20.33 -13.02 -26.97
C ASP A 178 20.63 -12.71 -28.45
N ALA A 179 19.59 -12.80 -29.29
CA ALA A 179 19.67 -12.56 -30.73
C ALA A 179 18.45 -11.78 -31.26
N PRO A 180 18.59 -11.03 -32.38
CA PRO A 180 17.51 -10.21 -32.91
C PRO A 180 16.24 -11.00 -33.22
N GLY A 181 15.11 -10.58 -32.63
CA GLY A 181 13.81 -11.22 -32.80
C GLY A 181 13.62 -12.51 -32.02
N CYS A 182 14.51 -12.82 -31.07
CA CYS A 182 14.37 -13.93 -30.11
C CYS A 182 13.82 -13.42 -28.79
N THR A 183 12.74 -14.03 -28.32
CA THR A 183 12.23 -13.77 -26.97
C THR A 183 13.14 -14.39 -25.93
N THR A 184 13.80 -13.53 -25.15
CA THR A 184 14.53 -13.93 -23.96
C THR A 184 13.95 -13.28 -22.72
N LEU A 185 13.97 -14.05 -21.64
CA LEU A 185 13.58 -13.62 -20.29
C LEU A 185 14.80 -13.63 -19.37
N GLU A 186 16.00 -13.83 -19.92
CA GLU A 186 17.24 -13.88 -19.17
C GLU A 186 17.47 -12.54 -18.48
N GLY A 187 17.55 -12.54 -17.16
CA GLY A 187 17.72 -11.30 -16.41
C GLY A 187 16.42 -10.53 -16.18
N ILE A 188 15.24 -11.10 -16.42
CA ILE A 188 13.98 -10.41 -16.11
C ILE A 188 13.86 -10.24 -14.59
N PRO A 189 13.51 -9.05 -14.07
CA PRO A 189 13.28 -8.88 -12.64
C PRO A 189 12.18 -9.82 -12.17
N LYS A 190 12.38 -10.45 -11.01
CA LYS A 190 11.34 -11.28 -10.41
C LYS A 190 10.08 -10.45 -10.15
N SER A 191 10.23 -9.16 -9.78
CA SER A 191 9.16 -8.13 -9.68
C SER A 191 8.26 -8.12 -10.88
N THR A 192 8.87 -8.01 -12.05
CA THR A 192 8.18 -8.00 -13.34
C THR A 192 7.40 -9.29 -13.58
N VAL A 193 7.97 -10.47 -13.32
CA VAL A 193 7.25 -11.75 -13.48
C VAL A 193 6.03 -11.85 -12.57
N SER A 194 6.13 -11.41 -11.31
CA SER A 194 4.96 -11.43 -10.41
C SER A 194 3.92 -10.40 -10.80
N ASN A 195 4.34 -9.22 -11.26
CA ASN A 195 3.43 -8.18 -11.75
C ASN A 195 2.69 -8.65 -13.00
N ILE A 196 3.34 -9.39 -13.90
CA ILE A 196 2.70 -10.00 -15.06
C ILE A 196 1.67 -11.08 -14.65
N LEU A 197 2.00 -11.93 -13.68
CA LEU A 197 1.06 -12.93 -13.15
C LEU A 197 -0.16 -12.26 -12.48
N ALA A 198 0.07 -11.22 -11.69
CA ALA A 198 -1.00 -10.43 -11.08
C ALA A 198 -1.85 -9.72 -12.14
N PHE A 199 -1.20 -9.16 -13.17
CA PHE A 199 -1.86 -8.53 -14.31
C PHE A 199 -2.74 -9.52 -15.08
N LYS A 200 -2.26 -10.73 -15.35
CA LYS A 200 -3.08 -11.81 -15.92
C LYS A 200 -4.30 -12.13 -15.05
N ASN A 201 -4.10 -12.35 -13.75
CA ASN A 201 -5.19 -12.72 -12.85
C ASN A 201 -6.23 -11.60 -12.70
N LYS A 202 -5.81 -10.34 -12.72
CA LYS A 202 -6.72 -9.18 -12.63
C LYS A 202 -7.44 -8.86 -13.93
N THR A 203 -6.78 -9.04 -15.08
CA THR A 203 -7.42 -8.82 -16.39
C THR A 203 -8.31 -9.99 -16.79
N GLY A 204 -7.98 -11.21 -16.37
CA GLY A 204 -8.63 -12.44 -16.81
C GLY A 204 -8.39 -12.77 -18.30
N CYS A 205 -7.54 -12.00 -18.97
CA CYS A 205 -7.25 -12.17 -20.39
C CYS A 205 -6.10 -13.17 -20.60
N ALA A 206 -6.09 -13.83 -21.77
CA ALA A 206 -4.90 -14.55 -22.21
C ALA A 206 -3.76 -13.56 -22.43
N ILE A 207 -2.56 -13.93 -21.97
CA ILE A 207 -1.33 -13.14 -22.15
C ILE A 207 -0.34 -14.03 -22.89
N ALA A 208 0.21 -13.49 -23.98
CA ALA A 208 1.34 -14.07 -24.69
C ALA A 208 2.48 -13.05 -24.70
N ILE A 209 3.63 -13.45 -24.16
CA ILE A 209 4.84 -12.63 -24.12
C ILE A 209 5.62 -12.88 -25.41
N THR A 210 5.91 -11.79 -26.12
CA THR A 210 6.65 -11.79 -27.38
C THR A 210 8.07 -11.27 -27.24
N GLY A 211 8.39 -10.60 -26.14
CA GLY A 211 9.70 -9.96 -25.90
C GLY A 211 9.86 -9.50 -24.45
N ALA A 212 11.10 -9.42 -23.95
CA ALA A 212 11.38 -8.83 -22.63
C ALA A 212 12.81 -8.30 -22.49
N THR A 213 13.81 -9.18 -22.36
CA THR A 213 15.19 -8.78 -22.06
C THR A 213 16.12 -8.87 -23.27
N GLU A 214 15.55 -8.97 -24.47
CA GLU A 214 16.31 -9.08 -25.72
C GLU A 214 17.12 -7.81 -25.99
N LYS A 215 18.42 -7.97 -26.26
CA LYS A 215 19.33 -6.83 -26.44
C LYS A 215 19.19 -6.15 -27.81
N SER A 216 18.33 -6.68 -28.66
CA SER A 216 18.26 -6.36 -30.08
C SER A 216 16.82 -6.03 -30.50
N GLY A 217 16.35 -4.85 -30.12
CA GLY A 217 15.04 -4.32 -30.51
C GLY A 217 14.92 -2.79 -30.39
N HIS A 218 15.31 -2.09 -31.46
CA HIS A 218 14.96 -0.73 -31.91
C HIS A 218 14.13 0.22 -31.01
N SER A 219 14.78 0.95 -30.10
CA SER A 219 14.73 2.42 -29.97
C SER A 219 15.56 2.83 -28.76
N ALA A 220 16.15 4.03 -28.78
CA ALA A 220 16.78 4.63 -27.58
C ALA A 220 15.77 4.96 -26.45
N THR A 221 14.48 4.61 -26.63
CA THR A 221 13.35 4.96 -25.76
C THR A 221 12.57 3.76 -25.21
N THR A 222 12.77 2.55 -25.76
CA THR A 222 12.10 1.30 -25.37
C THR A 222 13.17 0.26 -25.09
N ASN A 223 13.97 0.54 -24.04
CA ASN A 223 15.14 -0.28 -23.73
C ASN A 223 14.72 -1.61 -23.10
N HIS A 224 14.69 -2.65 -23.91
CA HIS A 224 14.75 -4.04 -23.46
C HIS A 224 16.18 -4.35 -22.97
N GLY A 225 16.26 -5.11 -21.88
CA GLY A 225 17.54 -5.55 -21.35
C GLY A 225 17.41 -6.20 -19.98
N PRO A 226 18.48 -6.88 -19.51
CA PRO A 226 18.51 -7.44 -18.18
C PRO A 226 18.22 -6.37 -17.13
N ASN A 227 17.45 -6.75 -16.11
CA ASN A 227 16.99 -5.87 -15.03
C ASN A 227 16.00 -4.76 -15.46
N SER A 228 15.48 -4.79 -16.69
CA SER A 228 14.44 -3.87 -17.16
C SER A 228 13.05 -4.45 -16.87
N PRO A 229 12.11 -3.70 -16.25
CA PRO A 229 10.76 -4.18 -15.96
C PRO A 229 9.82 -4.04 -17.18
N VAL A 230 10.34 -4.32 -18.37
CA VAL A 230 9.70 -4.05 -19.64
C VAL A 230 9.44 -5.37 -20.36
N VAL A 231 8.21 -5.57 -20.82
CA VAL A 231 7.79 -6.80 -21.51
C VAL A 231 6.86 -6.47 -22.67
N ASP A 232 7.10 -7.11 -23.81
CA ASP A 232 6.23 -7.06 -24.97
C ASP A 232 5.18 -8.16 -24.86
N ILE A 233 3.92 -7.75 -24.95
CA ILE A 233 2.76 -8.62 -24.86
C ILE A 233 1.95 -8.51 -26.14
N ASP A 234 1.51 -9.65 -26.66
CA ASP A 234 0.68 -9.72 -27.85
C ASP A 234 -0.65 -8.98 -27.67
N GLU A 235 -1.08 -8.28 -28.71
CA GLU A 235 -2.31 -7.49 -28.69
C GLU A 235 -3.54 -8.39 -28.87
N ASN A 236 -4.44 -8.40 -27.88
CA ASN A 236 -5.75 -9.04 -28.01
C ASN A 236 -6.89 -8.12 -27.59
N GLU A 237 -8.09 -8.38 -28.12
CA GLU A 237 -9.28 -7.53 -27.86
C GLU A 237 -9.66 -7.46 -26.37
N CYS A 238 -9.53 -8.57 -25.64
CA CYS A 238 -9.80 -8.59 -24.19
C CYS A 238 -8.89 -7.61 -23.45
N LEU A 239 -7.59 -7.68 -23.74
CA LEU A 239 -6.55 -6.88 -23.11
C LEU A 239 -6.70 -5.41 -23.47
N LYS A 240 -6.96 -5.10 -24.74
CA LYS A 240 -7.18 -3.73 -25.21
C LYS A 240 -8.36 -3.07 -24.50
N ASN A 241 -9.48 -3.77 -24.37
CA ASN A 241 -10.66 -3.25 -23.67
C ASN A 241 -10.37 -2.98 -22.19
N LYS A 242 -9.71 -3.91 -21.48
CA LYS A 242 -9.35 -3.74 -20.07
C LYS A 242 -8.36 -2.61 -19.83
N LEU A 243 -7.35 -2.49 -20.69
CA LEU A 243 -6.37 -1.41 -20.61
C LEU A 243 -7.00 -0.05 -20.93
N LEU A 244 -7.93 0.01 -21.88
CA LEU A 244 -8.66 1.24 -22.20
C LEU A 244 -9.59 1.69 -21.05
N GLU A 245 -10.30 0.74 -20.43
CA GLU A 245 -11.13 0.99 -19.23
C GLU A 245 -10.29 1.56 -18.09
N ALA A 246 -9.16 0.91 -17.78
CA ALA A 246 -8.26 1.34 -16.70
C ALA A 246 -7.56 2.66 -17.02
N LYS A 247 -7.21 2.91 -18.28
CA LYS A 247 -6.66 4.20 -18.73
C LYS A 247 -7.66 5.33 -18.50
N THR A 248 -8.91 5.13 -18.92
CA THR A 248 -9.97 6.13 -18.78
C THR A 248 -10.29 6.41 -17.31
N SER A 249 -10.16 5.38 -16.46
CA SER A 249 -10.41 5.47 -15.02
C SER A 249 -9.20 5.96 -14.22
N GLY A 250 -8.03 6.15 -14.86
CA GLY A 250 -6.79 6.53 -14.18
C GLY A 250 -6.20 5.44 -13.28
N THR A 251 -6.59 4.17 -13.46
CA THR A 251 -6.21 3.05 -12.59
C THR A 251 -5.09 2.17 -13.14
N LEU A 252 -4.50 2.48 -14.31
CA LEU A 252 -3.41 1.68 -14.89
C LEU A 252 -2.24 1.44 -13.92
N GLY A 253 -1.78 2.50 -13.24
CA GLY A 253 -0.70 2.41 -12.26
C GLY A 253 -1.13 1.67 -10.99
N SER A 254 -2.26 2.02 -10.39
CA SER A 254 -2.69 1.46 -9.10
C SER A 254 -3.27 0.04 -9.20
N GLN A 255 -3.96 -0.28 -10.30
CA GLN A 255 -4.61 -1.57 -10.50
C GLN A 255 -3.69 -2.60 -11.13
N TYR A 256 -2.86 -2.20 -12.09
CA TYR A 256 -2.04 -3.12 -12.88
C TYR A 256 -0.53 -2.91 -12.70
N LEU A 257 -0.10 -1.94 -11.89
CA LEU A 257 1.31 -1.62 -11.66
C LEU A 257 2.01 -1.29 -12.99
N ILE A 258 1.33 -0.56 -13.89
CA ILE A 258 1.85 -0.19 -15.21
C ILE A 258 2.34 1.27 -15.18
N SER A 259 3.60 1.47 -15.55
CA SER A 259 4.26 2.78 -15.67
C SER A 259 4.00 3.43 -17.02
N ASN A 260 4.13 2.65 -18.10
CA ASN A 260 3.85 3.11 -19.45
C ASN A 260 3.42 1.94 -20.35
N ILE A 261 2.77 2.29 -21.46
CA ILE A 261 2.37 1.39 -22.54
C ILE A 261 2.69 2.11 -23.85
N CYS A 262 3.62 1.57 -24.63
CA CYS A 262 3.79 1.93 -26.04
C CYS A 262 3.00 0.92 -26.89
N ALA A 263 2.31 1.42 -27.91
CA ALA A 263 1.47 0.60 -28.77
C ALA A 263 1.62 1.05 -30.22
N GLN A 264 1.20 0.19 -31.15
CA GLN A 264 1.21 0.51 -32.56
C GLN A 264 0.19 1.60 -32.90
N GLN A 265 0.36 2.26 -34.06
CA GLN A 265 -0.54 3.29 -34.58
C GLN A 265 -2.04 2.91 -34.52
N SER A 266 -2.39 1.66 -34.83
CA SER A 266 -3.77 1.14 -34.78
C SER A 266 -4.34 0.99 -33.36
N SER A 267 -3.47 0.87 -32.36
CA SER A 267 -3.82 0.62 -30.95
C SER A 267 -3.41 1.78 -30.03
N GLN A 268 -3.19 2.97 -30.59
CA GLN A 268 -2.85 4.19 -29.83
C GLN A 268 -3.88 4.58 -28.76
N ALA A 269 -5.11 4.06 -28.86
CA ALA A 269 -6.12 4.24 -27.81
C ALA A 269 -5.66 3.72 -26.44
N VAL A 270 -4.86 2.63 -26.39
CA VAL A 270 -4.35 2.04 -25.15
C VAL A 270 -2.98 2.57 -24.73
N ALA A 271 -2.29 3.33 -25.59
CA ALA A 271 -0.98 3.90 -25.26
C ALA A 271 -1.07 4.82 -24.03
N TYR A 272 -0.13 4.68 -23.10
CA TYR A 272 -0.14 5.40 -21.83
C TYR A 272 1.28 5.86 -21.48
N SER A 273 1.46 7.16 -21.23
CA SER A 273 2.75 7.74 -20.84
C SER A 273 3.93 7.40 -21.77
N CYS A 274 3.65 7.08 -23.04
CA CYS A 274 4.66 6.78 -24.05
C CYS A 274 4.51 7.69 -25.27
N ARG A 275 5.63 8.21 -25.78
CA ARG A 275 5.70 9.03 -26.99
C ARG A 275 6.16 8.24 -28.23
N HIS A 276 6.67 7.03 -28.03
CA HIS A 276 7.08 6.14 -29.09
C HIS A 276 5.85 5.39 -29.63
N VAL A 277 5.81 5.19 -30.95
CA VAL A 277 4.77 4.40 -31.61
C VAL A 277 5.43 3.12 -32.08
N GLU A 278 4.92 1.99 -31.62
CA GLU A 278 5.51 0.70 -31.97
C GLU A 278 5.36 0.42 -33.47
N PRO A 279 6.41 -0.06 -34.15
CA PRO A 279 6.33 -0.39 -35.57
C PRO A 279 5.55 -1.69 -35.81
N ASN A 280 5.55 -2.60 -34.83
CA ASN A 280 4.95 -3.94 -34.91
C ASN A 280 3.72 -4.04 -34.00
N SER A 281 2.85 -5.03 -34.25
CA SER A 281 1.62 -5.26 -33.49
C SER A 281 1.89 -5.99 -32.17
N HIS A 282 2.34 -5.25 -31.16
CA HIS A 282 2.46 -5.69 -29.76
C HIS A 282 2.33 -4.49 -28.82
N LEU A 283 2.05 -4.78 -27.55
CA LEU A 283 2.07 -3.80 -26.46
C LEU A 283 3.40 -3.90 -25.74
N HIS A 284 4.15 -2.81 -25.77
CA HIS A 284 5.36 -2.66 -24.99
C HIS A 284 4.99 -2.06 -23.62
N ILE A 285 4.96 -2.90 -22.58
CA ILE A 285 4.47 -2.52 -21.26
C ILE A 285 5.63 -2.47 -20.27
N GLN A 286 5.81 -1.31 -19.63
CA GLN A 286 6.71 -1.18 -18.49
C GLN A 286 5.91 -1.31 -17.19
N PHE A 287 6.27 -2.30 -16.38
CA PHE A 287 5.75 -2.45 -15.03
C PHE A 287 6.50 -1.56 -14.04
N GLN A 288 5.84 -1.19 -12.95
CA GLN A 288 6.45 -0.56 -11.79
C GLN A 288 7.38 -1.58 -11.11
N SER A 289 8.52 -1.09 -10.64
CA SER A 289 9.65 -1.90 -10.12
C SER A 289 9.74 -1.84 -8.61
#